data_AF-A0A9W9Y7I8-F1
#
_entry.id   AF-A0A9W9Y7I8-F1
#
_cell.length_a   1.000
_cell.length_b   1.000
_cell.length_c   1.000
_cell.angle_alpha   90.00
_cell.angle_beta   90.00
_cell.angle_gamma   90.00
#
_symmetry.space_group_name_H-M   'P 1'
#
loop_
_entity.id
_entity.type
_entity.pdbx_description
1 polymer ?
#
loop_
_entity_poly.entity_id
_entity_poly.type
_entity_poly.pdbx_seq_one_letter_code
_entity_poly.pdbx_strand_id
1 'polypeptide(L)'
;RNRELYFPAYYFIADRRLMNHTIKTVQGKDMDQCDLLCYLDDDCVSLSIKKFRDSATNQHECELNNSTHLDRDGDLTTDTAYFYRGAKVRNTSKL
;
A
#
# COMPACT_ATOMS: atom_id res chain seq x y z
N ARG A 1 -17.41 -7.44 -5.67
CA ARG A 1 -16.00 -7.89 -5.66
C ARG A 1 -15.94 -9.10 -4.75
N ASN A 2 -15.30 -10.19 -5.17
CA ASN A 2 -15.21 -11.41 -4.37
C ASN A 2 -13.88 -11.48 -3.63
N ARG A 3 -13.52 -10.42 -2.92
CA ARG A 3 -12.33 -10.40 -2.08
C ARG A 3 -12.58 -9.56 -0.84
N GLU A 4 -11.88 -9.88 0.23
CA GLU A 4 -11.74 -9.06 1.42
C GLU A 4 -10.29 -8.61 1.52
N LEU A 5 -10.09 -7.34 1.88
CA LEU A 5 -8.79 -6.74 2.12
C LEU A 5 -8.76 -6.23 3.55
N TYR A 6 -7.84 -6.74 4.36
CA TYR A 6 -7.70 -6.35 5.76
C TYR A 6 -6.26 -5.90 6.03
N PHE A 7 -6.09 -4.69 6.59
CA PHE A 7 -4.79 -4.12 6.94
C PHE A 7 -4.55 -4.26 8.46
N PRO A 8 -3.92 -5.35 8.93
CA PRO A 8 -3.60 -5.49 10.34
C PRO A 8 -2.53 -4.48 10.78
N ALA A 9 -2.65 -3.99 12.02
CA ALA A 9 -1.67 -3.06 12.60
C ALA A 9 -0.23 -3.62 12.63
N TYR A 10 -0.06 -4.95 12.74
CA TYR A 10 1.27 -5.58 12.71
C TYR A 10 1.89 -5.70 11.30
N TYR A 11 1.16 -5.36 10.23
CA TYR A 11 1.72 -5.18 8.88
C TYR A 11 1.96 -3.70 8.54
N PHE A 12 1.75 -2.81 9.51
CA PHE A 12 2.17 -1.43 9.40
C PHE A 12 3.63 -1.32 9.85
N ILE A 13 4.47 -0.75 9.01
CA ILE A 13 5.88 -0.52 9.32
C ILE A 13 6.24 0.91 8.95
N ALA A 14 6.62 1.70 9.94
CA ALA A 14 7.05 3.08 9.74
C ALA A 14 8.44 3.14 9.10
N ASP A 15 8.74 4.25 8.39
CA ASP A 15 10.04 4.51 7.77
C ASP A 15 10.45 3.43 6.76
N ARG A 16 9.46 2.83 6.09
CA ARG A 16 9.66 1.79 5.10
C ARG A 16 8.84 2.07 3.85
N ARG A 17 9.42 1.66 2.71
CA ARG A 17 8.80 1.68 1.38
C ARG A 17 9.12 0.37 0.66
N LEU A 18 8.12 -0.21 0.02
CA LEU A 18 8.30 -1.42 -0.78
C LEU A 18 8.71 -1.04 -2.20
N MET A 19 9.89 -1.48 -2.62
CA MET A 19 10.47 -1.16 -3.93
C MET A 19 10.09 -2.21 -4.99
N ASN A 20 10.14 -1.84 -6.27
CA ASN A 20 9.94 -2.74 -7.43
C ASN A 20 8.56 -3.42 -7.56
N HIS A 21 7.62 -3.11 -6.64
CA HIS A 21 6.30 -3.73 -6.57
C HIS A 21 5.14 -2.77 -6.84
N THR A 22 5.44 -1.49 -7.07
CA THR A 22 4.43 -0.48 -7.34
C THR A 22 3.76 -0.74 -8.69
N ILE A 23 2.47 -1.06 -8.65
CA ILE A 23 1.61 -1.15 -9.84
C ILE A 23 1.11 0.23 -10.26
N LYS A 24 0.86 1.12 -9.30
CA LYS A 24 0.33 2.45 -9.55
C LYS A 24 0.66 3.42 -8.43
N THR A 25 1.12 4.61 -8.79
CA THR A 25 1.22 5.76 -7.89
C THR A 25 -0.01 6.64 -8.08
N VAL A 26 -0.66 7.04 -7.00
CA VAL A 26 -1.80 7.96 -7.01
C VAL A 26 -1.50 9.19 -6.18
N GLN A 27 -1.90 10.34 -6.72
CA GLN A 27 -1.72 11.66 -6.11
C GLN A 27 -3.05 12.23 -5.66
N GLY A 28 -3.01 13.11 -4.66
CA GLY A 28 -4.18 13.82 -4.13
C GLY A 28 -5.16 12.90 -3.40
N LYS A 29 -4.72 11.73 -2.95
CA LYS A 29 -5.53 10.75 -2.21
C LYS A 29 -5.05 10.64 -0.77
N ASP A 30 -5.98 10.76 0.17
CA ASP A 30 -5.69 10.46 1.57
C ASP A 30 -5.58 8.94 1.80
N MET A 31 -5.25 8.55 3.03
CA MET A 31 -5.02 7.15 3.40
C MET A 31 -6.25 6.27 3.14
N ASP A 32 -7.44 6.72 3.51
CA ASP A 32 -8.67 5.94 3.33
C ASP A 32 -9.01 5.76 1.84
N GLN A 33 -8.75 6.78 1.03
CA GLN A 33 -8.88 6.70 -0.42
C GLN A 33 -7.85 5.75 -1.04
N CYS A 34 -6.62 5.70 -0.53
CA CYS A 34 -5.61 4.72 -0.94
C CYS A 34 -6.03 3.28 -0.60
N ASP A 35 -6.54 3.05 0.61
CA ASP A 35 -7.06 1.75 1.03
C ASP A 35 -8.21 1.30 0.11
N LEU A 36 -9.14 2.21 -0.23
CA LEU A 36 -10.24 1.94 -1.16
C LEU A 36 -9.72 1.63 -2.57
N LEU A 37 -8.77 2.41 -3.09
CA LEU A 37 -8.18 2.17 -4.41
C LEU A 37 -7.46 0.83 -4.47
N CYS A 38 -6.80 0.43 -3.39
CA CYS A 38 -6.17 -0.90 -3.29
C CYS A 38 -7.20 -2.02 -3.27
N TYR A 39 -8.32 -1.83 -2.57
CA TYR A 39 -9.42 -2.79 -2.62
C TYR A 39 -10.02 -2.93 -4.03
N LEU A 40 -10.07 -1.84 -4.80
CA LEU A 40 -10.62 -1.80 -6.16
C LEU A 40 -9.68 -2.37 -7.23
N ASP A 41 -8.39 -2.53 -6.94
CA ASP A 41 -7.39 -3.10 -7.83
C ASP A 41 -7.07 -4.54 -7.37
N ASP A 42 -7.36 -5.55 -8.21
CA ASP A 42 -7.22 -6.95 -7.81
C ASP A 42 -5.78 -7.34 -7.43
N ASP A 43 -4.80 -6.71 -8.08
CA ASP A 43 -3.38 -6.98 -7.85
C ASP A 43 -2.86 -6.28 -6.60
N CYS A 44 -3.53 -5.23 -6.13
CA CYS A 44 -3.06 -4.51 -4.95
C CYS A 44 -3.24 -5.32 -3.66
N VAL A 45 -2.13 -5.52 -2.94
CA VAL A 45 -2.08 -6.26 -1.67
C VAL A 45 -1.29 -5.53 -0.58
N SER A 46 -0.68 -4.39 -0.88
CA SER A 46 -0.07 -3.50 0.10
C SER A 46 0.03 -2.06 -0.43
N LEU A 47 0.38 -1.13 0.46
CA LEU A 47 0.52 0.30 0.19
C LEU A 47 1.86 0.83 0.70
N SER A 48 2.49 1.71 -0.06
CA SER A 48 3.53 2.63 0.43
C SER A 48 2.95 4.05 0.42
N ILE A 49 2.82 4.70 1.56
CA ILE A 49 2.13 5.99 1.70
C ILE A 49 3.15 7.04 2.10
N LYS A 50 3.26 8.12 1.34
CA LYS A 50 4.16 9.22 1.67
C LYS A 50 3.62 9.97 2.89
N LYS A 51 4.46 10.17 3.90
CA LYS A 51 4.07 10.80 5.17
C LYS A 51 3.68 12.26 5.01
N PHE A 52 4.41 12.93 4.13
CA PHE A 52 4.25 14.36 3.88
C PHE A 52 3.72 14.56 2.47
N ARG A 53 2.88 15.59 2.33
CA ARG A 53 2.43 16.04 1.02
C ARG A 53 3.62 16.52 0.20
N ASP A 54 3.52 16.33 -1.10
CA ASP A 54 4.46 16.92 -2.03
C ASP A 54 4.43 18.45 -1.89
N SER A 55 5.60 19.07 -1.75
CA SER A 55 5.71 20.49 -1.43
C SER A 55 5.31 21.40 -2.59
N ALA A 56 5.37 20.91 -3.84
CA ALA A 56 5.02 21.70 -5.02
C ALA A 56 3.51 21.63 -5.31
N THR A 57 2.91 20.46 -5.14
CA THR A 57 1.51 20.20 -5.50
C THR A 57 0.57 20.25 -4.29
N ASN A 58 1.11 20.20 -3.06
CA ASN A 58 0.37 20.06 -1.81
C ASN A 58 -0.57 18.84 -1.80
N GLN A 59 -0.16 17.75 -2.48
CA GLN A 59 -0.93 16.52 -2.61
C GLN A 59 -0.31 15.38 -1.82
N HIS A 60 -1.16 14.51 -1.28
CA HIS A 60 -0.75 13.22 -0.71
C HIS A 60 -0.46 12.23 -1.82
N GLU A 61 0.51 11.34 -1.60
CA GLU A 61 0.92 10.31 -2.54
C GLU A 61 0.85 8.93 -1.87
N CYS A 62 0.32 7.94 -2.57
CA CYS A 62 0.49 6.55 -2.20
C CYS A 62 0.73 5.66 -3.42
N GLU A 63 1.48 4.60 -3.18
CA GLU A 63 1.85 3.56 -4.13
C GLU A 63 1.06 2.31 -3.78
N LEU A 64 0.27 1.85 -4.74
CA LEU A 64 -0.42 0.57 -4.72
C LEU A 64 0.60 -0.48 -5.13
N ASN A 65 0.75 -1.56 -4.36
CA ASN A 65 1.77 -2.58 -4.62
C ASN A 65 1.17 -3.97 -4.79
N ASN A 66 1.77 -4.77 -5.66
CA ASN A 66 1.35 -6.15 -5.95
C ASN A 66 2.00 -7.24 -5.10
N SER A 67 2.74 -6.85 -4.07
CA SER A 67 3.39 -7.78 -3.15
C SER A 67 3.28 -7.28 -1.72
N THR A 68 3.49 -8.18 -0.77
CA THR A 68 3.68 -7.84 0.63
C THR A 68 5.14 -8.05 1.04
N HIS A 69 5.54 -7.46 2.17
CA HIS A 69 6.82 -7.74 2.82
C HIS A 69 7.08 -9.23 3.11
N LEU A 70 6.03 -10.04 3.33
CA LEU A 70 6.18 -11.47 3.66
C LEU A 70 6.72 -12.29 2.48
N ASP A 71 6.38 -11.87 1.26
CA ASP A 71 6.77 -12.59 0.06
C ASP A 71 8.20 -12.22 -0.35
N ARG A 72 8.65 -11.01 -0.01
CA ARG A 72 9.96 -10.43 -0.41
C ARG A 72 10.51 -9.41 0.59
N ASP A 73 11.07 -9.89 1.70
CA ASP A 73 11.68 -9.02 2.73
C ASP A 73 12.79 -8.10 2.18
N GLY A 74 13.51 -8.53 1.12
CA GLY A 74 14.62 -7.76 0.53
C GLY A 74 14.20 -6.47 -0.18
N ASP A 75 12.94 -6.36 -0.61
CA ASP A 75 12.43 -5.20 -1.34
C ASP A 75 11.83 -4.13 -0.39
N LEU A 76 11.69 -4.43 0.91
CA LEU A 76 11.21 -3.49 1.91
C LEU A 76 12.35 -2.64 2.48
N THR A 77 12.62 -1.53 1.82
CA THR A 77 13.75 -0.65 2.15
C THR A 77 13.41 0.43 3.17
N THR A 78 14.43 0.92 3.88
CA THR A 78 14.30 2.09 4.76
C THR A 78 14.10 3.35 3.91
N ASP A 79 12.98 4.03 4.15
CA ASP A 79 12.68 5.34 3.57
C ASP A 79 11.83 6.13 4.57
N THR A 80 12.42 7.15 5.19
CA THR A 80 11.78 7.90 6.28
C THR A 80 10.65 8.80 5.79
N ALA A 81 10.51 8.99 4.49
CA ALA A 81 9.41 9.73 3.88
C ALA A 81 8.14 8.89 3.72
N TYR A 82 8.16 7.58 4.03
CA TYR A 82 7.03 6.67 3.79
C TYR A 82 6.58 5.88 5.04
N PHE A 83 5.30 5.51 5.02
CA PHE A 83 4.72 4.44 5.82
C PHE A 83 4.39 3.26 4.91
N TYR A 84 4.77 2.06 5.31
CA TYR A 84 4.36 0.83 4.62
C TYR A 84 3.18 0.17 5.34
N ARG A 85 2.21 -0.34 4.56
CA ARG A 85 1.05 -1.10 5.04
C ARG A 85 0.80 -2.34 4.18
N GLY A 86 1.03 -3.52 4.74
CA GLY A 86 0.61 -4.78 4.12
C GLY A 86 -0.84 -5.15 4.43
N ALA A 87 -1.50 -5.86 3.50
CA ALA A 87 -2.83 -6.42 3.72
C ALA A 87 -2.84 -7.95 3.73
N LYS A 88 -3.86 -8.52 4.36
CA LYS A 88 -4.30 -9.90 4.14
C LYS A 88 -5.43 -9.89 3.11
N VAL A 89 -5.33 -10.76 2.11
CA VAL A 89 -6.33 -10.91 1.05
C VAL A 89 -7.03 -12.25 1.19
N ARG A 90 -8.36 -12.23 1.24
CA ARG A 90 -9.19 -13.45 1.19
C ARG A 90 -10.10 -13.39 -0.03
N ASN A 91 -10.02 -14.36 -0.93
CA ASN A 91 -10.94 -14.44 -2.07
C ASN A 91 -12.22 -15.16 -1.63
N THR A 92 -13.36 -14.49 -1.75
CA THR A 92 -14.67 -14.99 -1.28
C THR A 92 -15.41 -15.81 -2.33
N SER A 93 -14.88 -15.92 -3.56
CA SER A 93 -15.44 -16.80 -4.61
C SER A 93 -15.22 -18.29 -4.36
N LYS A 94 -14.41 -18.65 -3.37
CA LYS A 94 -13.97 -20.03 -3.06
C LYS A 94 -14.59 -20.58 -1.77
N LEU A 95 -15.72 -20.02 -1.34
CA LEU A 95 -16.54 -20.53 -0.23
C LEU A 95 -17.83 -21.15 -0.77
#